data_AF-A0A0L7KP24-F1
#
_entry.id   AF-A0A0L7KP24-F1
#
_cell.length_a   1.000
_cell.length_b   1.000
_cell.length_c   1.000
_cell.angle_alpha   90.00
_cell.angle_beta   90.00
_cell.angle_gamma   90.00
#
_symmetry.space_group_name_H-M   'P 1'
#
loop_
_entity.id
_entity.type
_entity.pdbx_description
1 polymer ?
#
loop_
_entity_poly.entity_id
_entity_poly.type
_entity_poly.pdbx_seq_one_letter_code
_entity_poly.pdbx_strand_id
1 'polypeptide(L)'
;MITFTDTPMLLATLSALGARQDSAPLTGDNYRTPLVQARRWTTSTMAPFNGNLAAVLYKCTPNGNFQINDQYQVLFLENEKPMYIEECRVALCDWSFVKHKFGEMVGKCDLEFCNGAARLAFGVSLVLGL
;
A
#
# COMPACT_ATOMS: atom_id res chain seq x y z
N MET A 1 -7.33 12.21 -11.95
CA MET A 1 -8.48 11.75 -11.15
C MET A 1 -8.17 12.09 -9.70
N ILE A 2 -9.13 12.67 -8.96
CA ILE A 2 -8.98 12.98 -7.53
C ILE A 2 -10.08 12.21 -6.80
N THR A 3 -9.71 11.54 -5.72
CA THR A 3 -10.62 10.75 -4.90
C THR A 3 -10.36 11.07 -3.44
N PHE A 4 -11.43 11.29 -2.68
CA PHE A 4 -11.38 11.52 -1.25
C PHE A 4 -11.81 10.25 -0.51
N THR A 5 -11.17 9.99 0.62
CA THR A 5 -11.44 8.81 1.45
C THR A 5 -10.94 9.05 2.88
N ASP A 6 -11.18 8.08 3.74
CA ASP A 6 -10.78 8.12 5.15
C ASP A 6 -9.44 7.41 5.38
N THR A 7 -8.82 7.69 6.53
CA THR A 7 -7.53 7.12 6.95
C THR A 7 -7.42 5.60 6.77
N PRO A 8 -8.44 4.76 7.11
CA PRO A 8 -8.32 3.32 6.93
C PRO A 8 -8.13 2.90 5.46
N MET A 9 -8.80 3.56 4.53
CA MET A 9 -8.70 3.27 3.10
C MET A 9 -7.35 3.71 2.54
N LEU A 10 -6.85 4.87 2.97
CA LEU A 10 -5.50 5.33 2.61
C LEU A 10 -4.44 4.33 3.11
N LEU A 11 -4.51 3.92 4.38
CA LEU A 11 -3.58 2.94 4.94
C LEU A 11 -3.69 1.57 4.26
N ALA A 12 -4.89 1.09 3.95
CA ALA A 12 -5.08 -0.15 3.20
C ALA A 12 -4.46 -0.07 1.80
N THR A 13 -4.62 1.06 1.12
CA THR A 13 -4.02 1.31 -0.20
C THR A 13 -2.49 1.35 -0.11
N LEU A 14 -1.93 2.07 0.87
CA LEU A 14 -0.48 2.10 1.09
C LEU A 14 0.09 0.70 1.41
N SER A 15 -0.63 -0.09 2.19
CA SER A 15 -0.28 -1.49 2.47
C SER A 15 -0.27 -2.33 1.20
N ALA A 16 -1.31 -2.22 0.37
CA ALA A 16 -1.40 -2.91 -0.93
C ALA A 16 -0.26 -2.48 -1.88
N LEU A 17 0.16 -1.23 -1.84
CA LEU A 17 1.33 -0.76 -2.61
C LEU A 17 2.67 -1.26 -2.05
N GLY A 18 2.66 -1.98 -0.93
CA GLY A 18 3.85 -2.51 -0.27
C GLY A 18 4.64 -1.44 0.49
N ALA A 19 4.01 -0.32 0.84
CA ALA A 19 4.67 0.79 1.53
C ALA A 19 5.08 0.39 2.95
N ARG A 20 6.29 0.82 3.35
CA ARG A 20 6.78 0.77 4.74
C ARG A 20 6.65 -0.61 5.42
N GLN A 21 6.96 -1.67 4.68
CA GLN A 21 7.03 -3.02 5.22
C GLN A 21 8.08 -3.10 6.34
N ASP A 22 7.63 -3.51 7.53
CA ASP A 22 8.46 -3.73 8.70
C ASP A 22 9.24 -5.04 8.58
N SER A 23 10.42 -5.11 9.21
CA SER A 23 11.24 -6.34 9.23
C SER A 23 10.73 -7.42 10.19
N ALA A 24 9.80 -7.08 11.08
CA ALA A 24 9.15 -8.02 11.99
C ALA A 24 7.72 -7.55 12.32
N PRO A 25 6.80 -8.49 12.59
CA PRO A 25 5.45 -8.16 13.01
C PRO A 25 5.44 -7.47 14.38
N LEU A 26 4.53 -6.52 14.58
CA LEU A 26 4.28 -5.92 15.88
C LEU A 26 3.46 -6.89 16.75
N THR A 27 4.03 -7.31 17.88
CA THR A 27 3.36 -8.17 18.86
C THR A 27 3.31 -7.47 20.22
N GLY A 28 2.41 -7.93 21.10
CA GLY A 28 2.26 -7.32 22.43
C GLY A 28 3.51 -7.43 23.31
N ASP A 29 4.32 -8.46 23.11
CA ASP A 29 5.55 -8.74 23.85
C ASP A 29 6.80 -8.06 23.28
N ASN A 30 6.80 -7.70 21.99
CA ASN A 30 8.00 -7.16 21.33
C ASN A 30 8.03 -5.63 21.22
N TYR A 31 7.03 -4.91 21.73
CA TYR A 31 6.89 -3.45 21.54
C TYR A 31 8.08 -2.61 22.02
N ARG A 32 8.85 -3.09 23.01
CA ARG A 32 10.04 -2.41 23.56
C ARG A 32 11.34 -2.81 22.87
N THR A 33 11.31 -3.78 21.96
CA THR A 33 12.53 -4.25 21.30
C THR A 33 13.10 -3.19 20.36
N PRO A 34 14.43 -3.10 20.19
CA PRO A 34 15.04 -2.16 19.25
C PRO A 34 14.50 -2.28 17.82
N LEU A 35 14.17 -3.51 17.41
CA LEU A 35 13.62 -3.81 16.08
C LEU A 35 12.28 -3.09 15.84
N VAL A 36 11.38 -3.13 16.82
CA VAL A 36 10.04 -2.50 16.73
C VAL A 36 10.08 -0.99 16.92
N GLN A 37 11.06 -0.50 17.67
CA GLN A 37 11.30 0.95 17.78
C GLN A 37 11.78 1.55 16.44
N ALA A 38 12.43 0.75 15.59
CA ALA A 38 12.84 1.12 14.24
C ALA A 38 11.80 0.78 13.15
N ARG A 39 10.53 0.55 13.52
CA ARG A 39 9.46 0.26 12.56
C ARG A 39 9.29 1.40 11.56
N ARG A 40 8.99 1.03 10.32
CA ARG A 40 8.67 1.93 9.21
C ARG A 40 7.18 2.25 9.21
N TRP A 41 6.32 1.31 9.60
CA TRP A 41 4.88 1.52 9.68
C TRP A 41 4.50 2.43 10.85
N THR A 42 4.25 3.70 10.54
CA THR A 42 3.91 4.74 11.53
C THR A 42 2.76 5.60 11.01
N THR A 43 1.53 5.26 11.41
CA THR A 43 0.29 5.84 10.89
C THR A 43 0.23 7.37 10.98
N SER A 44 0.74 7.97 12.05
CA SER A 44 0.78 9.43 12.23
C SER A 44 1.61 10.17 11.16
N THR A 45 2.56 9.48 10.53
CA THR A 45 3.40 10.02 9.44
C THR A 45 2.97 9.57 8.06
N MET A 46 2.18 8.51 7.98
CA MET A 46 1.70 7.93 6.72
C MET A 46 0.36 8.52 6.31
N ALA A 47 -0.56 8.63 7.27
CA ALA A 47 -1.90 9.16 7.09
C ALA A 47 -2.21 10.20 8.19
N PRO A 48 -1.47 11.34 8.21
CA PRO A 48 -1.86 12.47 9.04
C PRO A 48 -3.23 13.02 8.60
N PHE A 49 -3.78 13.97 9.35
CA PHE A 49 -4.94 14.71 8.85
C PHE A 49 -4.60 15.37 7.51
N ASN A 50 -5.50 15.19 6.54
CA ASN A 50 -5.29 15.62 5.14
C ASN A 50 -4.10 14.95 4.44
N GLY A 51 -3.70 13.76 4.90
CA GLY A 51 -2.70 12.94 4.20
C GLY A 51 -3.21 12.49 2.83
N ASN A 52 -2.29 12.30 1.88
CA ASN A 52 -2.63 11.96 0.50
C ASN A 52 -1.63 10.99 -0.14
N LEU A 53 -2.10 10.39 -1.23
CA LEU A 53 -1.32 9.53 -2.12
C LEU A 53 -1.55 10.03 -3.54
N ALA A 54 -0.47 10.29 -4.28
CA ALA A 54 -0.53 10.64 -5.70
C ALA A 54 0.29 9.64 -6.53
N ALA A 55 -0.22 9.33 -7.73
CA ALA A 55 0.51 8.59 -8.75
C ALA A 55 0.59 9.45 -10.01
N VAL A 56 1.81 9.77 -10.44
CA VAL A 56 2.07 10.64 -11.59
C VAL A 56 2.63 9.80 -12.73
N LEU A 57 1.89 9.73 -13.84
CA LEU A 57 2.32 9.04 -15.06
C LEU A 57 3.10 10.01 -15.95
N TYR A 58 4.38 9.71 -16.18
CA TYR A 58 5.24 10.42 -17.10
C TYR A 58 5.35 9.70 -18.44
N LYS A 59 5.42 10.48 -19.52
CA LYS A 59 5.86 9.99 -20.83
C LYS A 59 7.32 10.38 -21.01
N CYS A 60 8.20 9.39 -21.01
CA CYS A 60 9.64 9.60 -21.12
C CYS A 60 10.07 9.64 -22.59
N THR A 61 11.00 10.52 -22.92
CA THR A 61 11.67 10.56 -24.23
C THR A 61 13.08 9.97 -24.09
N PRO A 62 13.56 9.12 -25.02
CA PRO A 62 14.87 8.45 -24.93
C PRO A 62 16.12 9.36 -24.95
N ASN A 63 15.99 10.64 -24.62
CA ASN A 63 16.94 11.68 -24.98
C ASN A 63 17.70 12.15 -23.72
N GLY A 64 18.57 11.30 -23.17
CA GLY A 64 19.43 11.66 -22.03
C GLY A 64 20.20 10.48 -21.42
N ASN A 65 21.10 10.77 -20.47
CA ASN A 65 21.91 9.79 -19.72
C ASN A 65 21.10 8.87 -18.77
N PHE A 66 19.77 8.95 -18.83
CA PHE A 66 18.88 8.13 -18.01
C PHE A 66 18.47 6.91 -18.83
N GLN A 67 18.84 5.72 -18.36
CA GLN A 67 18.39 4.46 -18.96
C GLN A 67 16.88 4.34 -18.76
N ILE A 68 16.13 4.58 -19.83
CA ILE A 68 14.67 4.47 -19.89
C ILE A 68 14.37 3.15 -20.59
N ASN A 69 13.79 2.18 -19.87
CA ASN A 69 13.44 0.86 -20.42
C ASN A 69 12.00 0.81 -20.95
N ASP A 70 11.16 1.78 -20.57
CA ASP A 70 9.75 1.87 -20.94
C ASP A 70 9.39 3.31 -21.33
N GLN A 71 8.48 3.48 -22.29
CA GLN A 71 8.01 4.80 -22.73
C GLN A 71 7.31 5.57 -21.59
N TYR A 72 6.74 4.84 -20.63
CA TYR A 72 6.01 5.41 -19.52
C TYR A 72 6.63 5.00 -18.19
N GLN A 73 6.70 5.96 -17.27
CA GLN A 73 7.14 5.72 -15.89
C GLN A 73 6.13 6.34 -14.91
N VAL A 74 6.03 5.75 -13.72
CA VAL A 74 5.13 6.22 -12.66
C VAL A 74 5.92 6.61 -11.44
N LEU A 75 5.63 7.79 -10.90
CA LEU A 75 6.10 8.25 -9.59
C LEU A 75 4.95 8.18 -8.58
N PHE A 76 5.16 7.46 -7.49
CA PHE A 76 4.25 7.45 -6.36
C PHE A 76 4.73 8.44 -5.29
N LEU A 77 3.80 9.24 -4.76
CA LEU A 77 4.05 10.22 -3.71
C LEU A 77 3.14 9.93 -2.52
N GLU A 78 3.73 9.68 -1.34
CA GLU A 78 3.04 9.62 -0.06
C GLU A 78 3.26 10.96 0.64
N ASN A 79 2.19 11.73 0.86
CA ASN A 79 2.26 13.08 1.45
C ASN A 79 3.34 13.93 0.75
N GLU A 80 3.20 14.05 -0.58
CA GLU A 80 4.09 14.83 -1.45
C GLU A 80 5.56 14.37 -1.48
N LYS A 81 5.89 13.23 -0.85
CA LYS A 81 7.24 12.68 -0.82
C LYS A 81 7.33 11.42 -1.69
N PRO A 82 8.41 11.25 -2.48
CA PRO A 82 8.63 10.04 -3.24
C PRO A 82 8.55 8.78 -2.37
N MET A 83 7.65 7.88 -2.73
CA MET A 83 7.48 6.61 -2.05
C MET A 83 8.47 5.59 -2.63
N TYR A 84 9.21 4.92 -1.75
CA TYR A 84 10.10 3.84 -2.17
C TYR A 84 9.29 2.56 -2.41
N ILE A 85 9.35 2.06 -3.64
CA ILE A 85 8.86 0.75 -4.02
C ILE A 85 10.08 -0.07 -4.44
N GLU A 86 10.20 -1.27 -3.89
CA GLU A 86 11.23 -2.23 -4.27
C GLU A 86 11.19 -2.46 -5.79
N GLU A 87 12.36 -2.60 -6.42
CA GLU A 87 12.55 -2.74 -7.88
C GLU A 87 12.39 -1.43 -8.68
N CYS A 88 11.95 -0.33 -8.07
CA CYS A 88 11.92 0.98 -8.74
C CYS A 88 13.21 1.79 -8.50
N ARG A 89 13.65 2.53 -9.53
CA ARG A 89 14.87 3.35 -9.46
C ARG A 89 14.52 4.78 -9.08
N VAL A 90 15.01 5.24 -7.92
CA VAL A 90 14.77 6.63 -7.45
C VAL A 90 13.26 6.97 -7.42
N ALA A 91 12.43 6.03 -6.95
CA ALA A 91 10.97 6.13 -6.90
C ALA A 91 10.23 6.24 -8.25
N LEU A 92 10.94 6.17 -9.38
CA LEU A 92 10.34 6.03 -10.71
C LEU A 92 10.29 4.54 -11.09
N CYS A 93 9.07 4.08 -11.35
CA CYS A 93 8.79 2.69 -11.73
C CYS A 93 8.45 2.63 -13.23
N ASP A 94 8.97 1.64 -13.94
CA ASP A 94 8.56 1.38 -15.33
C ASP A 94 7.08 0.97 -15.36
N TRP A 95 6.32 1.48 -16.34
CA TRP A 95 4.88 1.24 -16.40
C TRP A 95 4.51 -0.23 -16.58
N SER A 96 5.27 -0.95 -17.38
CA SER A 96 5.18 -2.42 -17.52
C SER A 96 5.30 -3.15 -16.18
N PHE A 97 6.27 -2.77 -15.35
CA PHE A 97 6.44 -3.32 -14.00
C PHE A 97 5.23 -3.04 -13.11
N VAL A 98 4.75 -1.78 -13.08
CA VAL A 98 3.57 -1.38 -12.27
C VAL A 98 2.34 -2.21 -12.65
N LYS A 99 2.07 -2.35 -13.96
CA LYS A 99 0.96 -3.17 -14.47
C LYS A 99 1.10 -4.64 -14.08
N HIS A 100 2.31 -5.19 -14.12
CA HIS A 100 2.54 -6.58 -13.77
C HIS A 100 2.32 -6.81 -12.27
N LYS A 101 3.03 -6.05 -11.42
CA LYS A 101 3.01 -6.19 -9.96
C LYS A 101 1.61 -6.00 -9.37
N PHE A 102 0.94 -4.91 -9.73
CA PHE A 102 -0.39 -4.62 -9.18
C PHE A 102 -1.53 -5.28 -9.97
N GLY A 103 -1.33 -5.60 -11.25
CA GLY A 103 -2.29 -6.38 -12.02
C GLY A 103 -2.46 -7.79 -11.47
N GLU A 104 -1.37 -8.44 -11.05
CA GLU A 104 -1.43 -9.74 -10.38
C GLU A 104 -2.19 -9.66 -9.04
N MET A 105 -1.92 -8.64 -8.24
CA MET A 105 -2.61 -8.41 -6.97
C MET A 105 -4.12 -8.23 -7.16
N VAL A 106 -4.52 -7.36 -8.08
CA VAL A 106 -5.94 -7.09 -8.36
C VAL A 106 -6.62 -8.33 -8.94
N GLY A 107 -5.94 -9.09 -9.80
CA GLY A 107 -6.46 -10.33 -10.37
C GLY A 107 -6.72 -11.44 -9.36
N LYS A 108 -6.06 -11.41 -8.20
CA LYS A 108 -6.24 -12.36 -7.09
C LYS A 108 -7.13 -11.82 -5.96
N CYS A 109 -7.67 -10.62 -6.10
CA CYS A 109 -8.51 -10.01 -5.06
C CYS A 109 -9.87 -10.72 -4.97
N ASP A 110 -10.10 -11.41 -3.86
CA ASP A 110 -11.39 -12.04 -3.58
C ASP A 110 -12.26 -11.13 -2.69
N LEU A 111 -13.27 -10.53 -3.30
CA LEU A 111 -14.23 -9.68 -2.59
C LEU A 111 -15.31 -10.50 -1.85
N GLU A 112 -15.44 -11.80 -2.12
CA GLU A 112 -16.38 -12.67 -1.41
C GLU A 112 -15.97 -12.85 0.05
N PHE A 113 -14.67 -12.84 0.36
CA PHE A 113 -14.19 -12.82 1.75
C PHE A 113 -14.77 -11.64 2.55
N CYS A 114 -14.78 -10.44 1.96
CA CYS A 114 -15.32 -9.24 2.60
C CYS A 114 -16.86 -9.27 2.68
N ASN A 115 -17.52 -9.78 1.64
CA ASN A 115 -18.99 -9.77 1.53
C ASN A 115 -19.66 -11.01 2.16
N GLY A 116 -18.88 -12.02 2.58
CA GLY A 116 -19.37 -13.26 3.17
C GLY A 116 -20.11 -13.07 4.50
N ALA A 117 -19.80 -11.99 5.25
CA ALA A 117 -20.51 -11.64 6.48
C ALA A 117 -21.98 -11.24 6.24
N ALA A 118 -22.34 -10.77 5.03
CA ALA A 118 -23.73 -10.52 4.66
C ALA A 118 -24.54 -11.83 4.45
N ARG A 119 -23.89 -13.00 4.43
CA ARG A 119 -24.53 -14.32 4.29
C ARG A 119 -24.72 -15.08 5.61
N LEU A 120 -24.23 -14.58 6.75
CA LEU A 120 -24.55 -15.15 8.05
C LEU A 120 -25.95 -14.70 8.51
N ALA A 121 -26.97 -15.23 7.83
CA ALA A 121 -28.33 -15.22 8.33
C ALA A 121 -28.38 -16.10 9.60
N PHE A 122 -28.73 -15.47 10.73
CA PHE A 122 -29.33 -16.04 11.94
C PHE A 122 -28.97 -17.50 12.29
N GLY A 123 -28.04 -17.70 13.24
CA GLY A 123 -27.89 -19.02 13.85
C GLY A 123 -26.65 -19.29 14.70
N VAL A 124 -26.21 -18.36 15.56
CA VAL A 124 -25.24 -18.73 16.61
C VAL A 124 -25.77 -18.29 17.97
N SER A 125 -26.48 -19.20 18.64
CA SER A 125 -26.73 -19.08 20.08
C SER A 125 -25.42 -19.33 20.82
N LEU A 126 -24.82 -18.27 21.35
CA LEU A 126 -23.77 -18.35 22.36
C LEU A 126 -24.38 -18.83 23.67
N VAL A 127 -24.23 -20.12 23.99
CA VAL A 127 -24.44 -20.61 25.35
C VAL A 127 -23.15 -20.33 26.12
N LEU A 128 -23.15 -19.28 26.95
CA LEU A 128 -22.15 -19.14 28.01
C LEU A 128 -22.51 -20.12 29.13
N GLY A 129 -21.69 -21.16 29.29
CA GLY A 129 -21.66 -21.97 30.51
C GLY A 129 -20.91 -21.20 31.60
N LEU A 130 -21.58 -21.01 32.74
CA LEU A 130 -21.00 -20.59 34.03
C LEU A 130 -20.05 -21.66 34.58
#